data_AF-A0A0G1TF03-F1
#
_entry.id   AF-A0A0G1TF03-F1
#
_cell.length_a   1.000
_cell.length_b   1.000
_cell.length_c   1.000
_cell.angle_alpha   90.00
_cell.angle_beta   90.00
_cell.angle_gamma   90.00
#
_symmetry.space_group_name_H-M   'P 1'
#
loop_
_entity.id
_entity.type
_entity.pdbx_description
1 polymer ?
#
loop_
_entity_poly.entity_id
_entity_poly.type
_entity_poly.pdbx_seq_one_letter_code
_entity_poly.pdbx_strand_id
1 'polypeptide(L)' 'MALRTVLNEAEMGRIALAYVKRKIHNDSIPLNPEKLRREIGNTAKDMGIPPEEATQFVSQILEEAFKEMLMGLSK' A
#
# COMPACT_ATOMS: atom_id res chain seq x y z
N MET A 1 -31.75 13.06 -2.54
CA MET A 1 -31.22 11.85 -1.84
C MET A 1 -30.09 11.30 -2.69
N ALA A 2 -28.85 11.36 -2.21
CA ALA A 2 -27.75 10.67 -2.91
C ALA A 2 -28.00 9.16 -2.80
N LEU A 3 -28.07 8.48 -3.94
CA LEU A 3 -28.11 7.02 -4.00
C LEU A 3 -26.89 6.50 -3.25
N ARG A 4 -27.10 5.74 -2.17
CA ARG A 4 -26.04 5.00 -1.49
C ARG A 4 -25.60 3.89 -2.44
N THR A 5 -24.53 4.12 -3.18
CA THR A 5 -23.90 3.07 -3.98
C THR A 5 -23.31 2.05 -3.01
N VAL A 6 -23.85 0.84 -3.02
CA VAL A 6 -23.26 -0.29 -2.28
C VAL A 6 -22.11 -0.81 -3.13
N LEU A 7 -20.90 -0.72 -2.61
CA LEU A 7 -19.70 -1.22 -3.28
C LEU A 7 -19.55 -2.71 -2.99
N ASN A 8 -19.14 -3.48 -3.99
CA ASN A 8 -18.68 -4.85 -3.77
C ASN A 8 -17.23 -4.89 -3.27
N GLU A 9 -16.79 -6.05 -2.77
CA GLU A 9 -15.45 -6.20 -2.19
C GLU A 9 -14.31 -5.88 -3.17
N ALA A 10 -14.47 -6.21 -4.46
CA ALA A 10 -13.48 -5.91 -5.48
C ALA A 10 -13.37 -4.40 -5.74
N GLU A 11 -14.50 -3.69 -5.75
CA GLU A 11 -14.54 -2.23 -5.85
C GLU A 11 -13.90 -1.57 -4.63
N MET A 12 -14.19 -2.08 -3.43
CA MET A 12 -13.56 -1.63 -2.19
C MET A 12 -12.05 -1.86 -2.22
N GLY A 13 -11.59 -3.03 -2.66
CA GLY A 13 -10.17 -3.36 -2.79
C GLY A 13 -9.43 -2.42 -3.74
N ARG A 14 -10.02 -2.14 -4.91
CA ARG A 14 -9.47 -1.18 -5.88
C ARG A 14 -9.36 0.23 -5.29
N ILE A 15 -10.39 0.68 -4.56
CA ILE A 15 -10.38 2.01 -3.92
C ILE A 15 -9.35 2.06 -2.80
N ALA A 16 -9.28 1.03 -1.96
CA ALA A 16 -8.31 0.92 -0.88
C ALA A 16 -6.87 0.98 -1.42
N LEU A 17 -6.58 0.25 -2.50
CA LEU A 17 -5.26 0.27 -3.15
C LEU A 17 -4.91 1.68 -3.66
N ALA A 18 -5.83 2.36 -4.34
CA ALA A 18 -5.62 3.72 -4.81
C ALA A 18 -5.35 4.70 -3.66
N TYR A 19 -6.06 4.54 -2.54
CA TYR A 19 -5.88 5.37 -1.35
C TYR A 19 -4.51 5.15 -0.69
N VAL A 20 -4.09 3.89 -0.56
CA VAL A 20 -2.77 3.52 -0.02
C VAL A 20 -1.65 4.10 -0.88
N LYS A 21 -1.73 3.96 -2.21
CA LYS A 21 -0.74 4.55 -3.14
C LYS A 21 -0.63 6.06 -2.95
N ARG A 22 -1.77 6.77 -2.90
CA ARG A 22 -1.80 8.22 -2.66
C ARG A 22 -1.18 8.61 -1.32
N LYS A 23 -1.43 7.81 -0.27
CA LYS A 23 -0.86 8.07 1.06
C LYS A 23 0.66 7.91 1.05
N ILE A 24 1.17 6.85 0.42
CA ILE A 24 2.61 6.59 0.29
C ILE A 24 3.32 7.69 -0.51
N HIS A 25 2.67 8.27 -1.51
CA HIS A 25 3.20 9.44 -2.24
C HIS A 25 3.36 10.69 -1.35
N ASN A 26 2.49 10.86 -0.35
CA ASN A 26 2.51 12.04 0.52
C ASN A 26 3.32 11.85 1.80
N ASP A 27 3.41 10.62 2.29
CA ASP A 27 4.08 10.28 3.55
C ASP A 27 5.53 9.87 3.30
N SER A 28 6.42 10.17 4.26
CA SER A 28 7.80 9.68 4.21
C SER A 28 7.85 8.17 4.46
N ILE A 29 8.39 7.42 3.51
CA ILE A 29 8.57 5.97 3.65
C ILE A 29 9.86 5.71 4.46
N PRO A 30 9.82 4.90 5.53
CA PRO A 30 11.03 4.52 6.24
C PRO A 30 11.94 3.70 5.32
N LEU A 31 13.17 4.19 5.09
CA LEU A 31 14.18 3.49 4.28
C LEU A 31 14.89 2.35 5.04
N ASN A 32 14.52 2.10 6.31
CA ASN A 32 15.10 1.00 7.09
C ASN A 32 14.33 -0.31 6.80
N PRO A 33 14.94 -1.28 6.10
CA PRO A 33 14.24 -2.51 5.69
C PRO A 33 13.86 -3.40 6.86
N GLU A 34 14.66 -3.46 7.92
CA GLU A 34 14.39 -4.30 9.10
C GLU A 34 13.17 -3.78 9.87
N LYS A 35 13.11 -2.47 10.08
CA LYS A 35 11.99 -1.81 10.74
C LYS A 35 10.71 -2.00 9.93
N LEU A 36 10.78 -1.78 8.62
CA LEU A 36 9.65 -1.95 7.71
C LEU A 36 9.15 -3.40 7.69
N ARG A 37 10.05 -4.39 7.59
CA ARG A 37 9.68 -5.82 7.62
C ARG A 37 8.98 -6.19 8.93
N ARG A 38 9.46 -5.69 10.07
CA ARG A 38 8.85 -5.93 11.38
C ARG A 38 7.46 -5.29 11.48
N GLU A 39 7.30 -4.06 11.01
CA GLU A 39 6.01 -3.36 11.00
C GLU A 39 4.99 -4.08 10.12
N ILE A 40 5.39 -4.52 8.92
CA ILE A 40 4.57 -5.35 8.03
C ILE A 40 4.14 -6.63 8.74
N GLY A 41 5.09 -7.36 9.34
CA GLY A 41 4.80 -8.62 10.02
C GLY A 41 3.85 -8.47 11.20
N ASN A 42 3.98 -7.40 11.99
CA ASN A 42 3.05 -7.11 13.08
C ASN A 42 1.66 -6.76 12.55
N THR A 43 1.59 -5.88 11.55
CA THR A 43 0.32 -5.46 10.93
C THR A 43 -0.40 -6.62 10.28
N ALA A 44 0.32 -7.51 9.60
CA ALA A 44 -0.23 -8.71 8.97
C ALA A 44 -0.91 -9.61 10.01
N LYS A 45 -0.27 -9.83 11.16
CA LYS A 45 -0.84 -10.61 12.27
C LYS A 45 -2.12 -9.96 12.80
N ASP A 46 -2.11 -8.64 13.01
CA ASP A 46 -3.27 -7.90 13.51
C ASP A 46 -4.45 -7.95 12.53
N MET A 47 -4.17 -8.01 11.23
CA MET A 47 -5.16 -8.12 10.16
C MET A 47 -5.58 -9.56 9.85
N GLY A 48 -4.94 -10.56 10.45
CA GLY A 48 -5.18 -11.98 10.14
C GLY A 48 -4.70 -12.40 8.75
N ILE A 49 -3.76 -11.67 8.16
CA ILE A 49 -3.19 -11.91 6.82
C ILE A 49 -1.86 -12.65 6.97
N PRO A 50 -1.53 -13.60 6.08
CA PRO A 50 -0.19 -14.20 6.03
C PRO A 50 0.91 -13.13 5.89
N PRO A 51 1.95 -13.14 6.74
CA PRO A 51 3.04 -12.16 6.67
C PRO A 51 3.71 -12.09 5.29
N GLU A 52 3.80 -13.22 4.59
CA GLU A 52 4.35 -13.32 3.24
C GLU A 52 3.51 -12.53 2.24
N GLU A 53 2.18 -12.66 2.29
CA GLU A 53 1.26 -11.93 1.42
C GLU A 53 1.32 -10.42 1.66
N ALA A 54 1.32 -10.01 2.94
CA ALA A 54 1.47 -8.61 3.30
C ALA A 54 2.83 -8.03 2.84
N THR A 55 3.90 -8.82 2.93
CA THR A 55 5.23 -8.43 2.46
C THR A 55 5.24 -8.25 0.94
N GLN A 56 4.66 -9.19 0.19
CA GLN A 56 4.55 -9.09 -1.26
C GLN A 56 3.74 -7.87 -1.68
N PHE A 57 2.59 -7.65 -1.04
CA PHE A 57 1.74 -6.49 -1.29
C PHE A 57 2.48 -5.16 -1.09
N VAL A 58 3.15 -4.99 0.05
CA VAL A 58 3.88 -3.76 0.34
C VAL A 58 5.06 -3.59 -0.60
N SER A 59 5.78 -4.67 -0.93
CA SER A 59 6.92 -4.62 -1.86
C SER A 59 6.50 -4.12 -3.25
N GLN A 60 5.39 -4.62 -3.79
CA GLN A 60 4.86 -4.19 -5.09
C GLN A 60 4.52 -2.71 -5.10
N ILE A 61 3.84 -2.22 -4.05
CA ILE A 61 3.44 -0.81 -3.98
C ILE A 61 4.65 0.11 -3.86
N LEU A 62 5.65 -0.27 -3.06
CA LEU A 62 6.87 0.51 -2.90
C LEU A 62 7.71 0.53 -4.17
N GLU A 63 7.81 -0.59 -4.87
CA GLU A 63 8.51 -0.68 -6.16
C GLU A 63 7.88 0.25 -7.19
N GLU A 64 6.55 0.24 -7.32
CA GLU A 64 5.83 1.15 -8.21
C GLU A 64 6.06 2.61 -7.84
N ALA A 65 5.92 2.97 -6.55
CA ALA A 65 6.12 4.34 -6.08
C ALA A 65 7.56 4.82 -6.34
N PHE A 66 8.56 3.95 -6.13
CA PHE A 66 9.96 4.27 -6.39
C PHE A 66 10.24 4.46 -7.88
N LYS A 67 9.68 3.62 -8.75
CA LYS A 67 9.78 3.79 -10.21
C LYS A 67 9.16 5.11 -10.65
N GLU A 68 7.98 5.45 -10.16
CA GLU A 68 7.32 6.72 -10.46
C GLU A 68 8.17 7.92 -10.02
N MET A 69 8.75 7.88 -8.82
CA MET A 69 9.66 8.91 -8.33
C MET A 69 10.88 9.07 -9.24
N LEU A 70 11.55 7.97 -9.60
CA LEU A 70 12.73 8.02 -10.47
C LEU A 70 12.41 8.59 -11.86
N MET A 71 11.26 8.23 -12.43
CA MET A 71 10.80 8.81 -13.71
C MET A 71 10.44 10.30 -13.60
N GLY A 72 10.02 10.76 -12.42
CA GLY A 72 9.77 12.18 -12.16
C GLY A 72 11.05 13.00 -12.09
N LEU A 73 12.12 12.44 -11.53
CA LEU A 73 13.44 13.09 -11.40
C LEU A 73 14.22 13.17 -12.72
N SER A 74 13.88 12.36 -13.72
CA SER A 74 14.54 12.34 -15.02
C SER A 74 13.94 13.32 -16.05
N LYS A 75 12.96 14.14 -15.65
CA LYS A 75 12.35 15.21 -16.45
C LYS A 75 12.93 16.56 -16.09
#